data_AF-A0A397FIR2-F1
#
_entry.id   AF-A0A397FIR2-F1
#
_cell.length_a   1.000
_cell.length_b   1.000
_cell.length_c   1.000
_cell.angle_alpha   90.00
_cell.angle_beta   90.00
_cell.angle_gamma   90.00
#
_symmetry.space_group_name_H-M   'P 1'
#
loop_
_entity.id
_entity.type
_entity.pdbx_description
1 polymer ?
#
loop_
_entity_poly.entity_id
_entity_poly.type
_entity_poly.pdbx_seq_one_letter_code
_entity_poly.pdbx_strand_id
1 'polypeptide(L)'
;MRVSLYQDLLEKSVNGQLSRDIVRSVCTTYGVHHSTGWRIFQRGKATKTSGGIADVTARLKGNTGRPTKFAPEDIEQRIKNVPLHKRQTYRSLAAATGLSVYLLWTFVKRKWMTRRSSWTRPCLKPKQKEARRDFCLQFRTQPPNDVIGDMQDVVHLDEKWFYMTKLRRRFLVWHDEKIIPRHLQSKSHITKVMFLVAVARPRQGKETQEDELVLDMMNLRLEEEERLEEVAVLLSNLTVISDLSSEDEFN
;
A
#
# COMPACT_ATOMS: atom_id res chain seq x y z
N MET A 1 26.94 23.88 -20.98
CA MET A 1 27.83 23.89 -19.79
C MET A 1 29.25 23.40 -20.09
N ARG A 2 29.53 22.13 -20.43
CA ARG A 2 30.93 21.69 -20.65
C ARG A 2 31.57 22.31 -21.90
N VAL A 3 30.80 22.45 -22.98
CA VAL A 3 31.23 23.10 -24.22
C VAL A 3 31.48 24.60 -24.01
N SER A 4 30.55 25.30 -23.35
CA SER A 4 30.69 26.73 -23.03
C SER A 4 31.88 26.99 -22.08
N LEU A 5 32.06 26.18 -21.03
CA LEU A 5 33.24 26.26 -20.15
C LEU A 5 34.55 26.09 -20.95
N TYR A 6 34.56 25.17 -21.91
CA TYR A 6 35.74 24.96 -22.75
C TYR A 6 36.02 26.14 -23.69
N GLN A 7 34.97 26.73 -24.28
CA GLN A 7 35.08 27.92 -25.13
C GLN A 7 35.61 29.12 -24.35
N ASP A 8 35.08 29.41 -23.16
CA ASP A 8 35.55 30.52 -22.31
C ASP A 8 37.01 30.33 -21.85
N LEU A 9 37.40 29.09 -21.54
CA LEU A 9 38.79 28.76 -21.22
C LEU A 9 39.70 28.91 -22.44
N LEU A 10 39.19 28.62 -23.65
CA LEU A 10 39.93 28.78 -24.89
C LEU A 10 40.12 30.26 -25.23
N GLU A 11 39.08 31.09 -25.10
CA GLU A 11 39.14 32.54 -25.31
C GLU A 11 40.14 33.23 -24.38
N LYS A 12 40.22 32.78 -23.12
CA LYS A 12 41.15 33.33 -22.12
C LYS A 12 42.53 32.66 -22.14
N SER A 13 42.78 31.75 -23.07
CA SER A 13 44.09 31.11 -23.23
C SER A 13 45.01 31.97 -24.10
N VAL A 14 46.25 32.19 -23.65
CA VAL A 14 47.27 32.92 -24.42
C VAL A 14 48.26 31.88 -24.95
N ASN A 15 48.42 31.81 -26.28
CA ASN A 15 49.28 30.82 -26.95
C ASN A 15 48.97 29.35 -26.53
N GLY A 16 47.70 29.07 -26.21
CA GLY A 16 47.28 27.75 -25.75
C GLY A 16 47.76 27.37 -24.34
N GLN A 17 48.22 28.36 -23.55
CA GLN A 17 48.53 28.26 -22.13
C GLN A 17 47.48 29.00 -21.29
N LEU A 18 47.20 28.48 -20.10
CA LEU A 18 46.22 29.02 -19.16
C LEU A 18 46.86 29.11 -17.77
N SER A 19 46.80 30.30 -17.18
CA SER A 19 47.17 30.48 -15.77
C SER A 19 46.16 29.79 -14.85
N ARG A 20 46.63 29.28 -13.70
CA ARG A 20 45.77 28.66 -12.69
C ARG A 20 44.69 29.62 -12.18
N ASP A 21 44.98 30.91 -12.10
CA ASP A 21 44.04 31.91 -11.59
C ASP A 21 42.91 32.20 -12.59
N ILE A 22 43.21 32.13 -13.89
CA ILE A 22 42.21 32.25 -14.96
C ILE A 22 41.29 31.03 -14.96
N VAL A 23 41.85 29.83 -14.82
CA VAL A 23 41.05 28.60 -14.71
C VAL A 23 40.17 28.66 -13.47
N ARG A 24 40.70 29.12 -12.33
CA ARG A 24 39.94 29.27 -11.08
C ARG A 24 38.79 30.26 -11.27
N SER A 25 39.04 31.46 -11.79
CA SER A 25 38.01 32.48 -11.98
C SER A 25 36.89 32.04 -12.90
N VAL A 26 37.23 31.45 -14.06
CA VAL A 26 36.25 30.91 -15.01
C VAL A 26 35.47 29.77 -14.36
N CYS A 27 36.12 28.82 -13.71
CA CYS A 27 35.43 27.69 -13.09
C CYS A 27 34.50 28.13 -11.95
N THR A 28 34.82 29.20 -11.21
CA THR A 28 33.94 29.81 -10.20
C THR A 28 32.66 30.34 -10.84
N THR A 29 32.72 31.00 -12.00
CA THR A 29 31.52 31.48 -12.74
C THR A 29 30.57 30.35 -13.11
N TYR A 30 31.11 29.17 -13.41
CA TYR A 30 30.33 27.98 -13.79
C TYR A 30 29.95 27.07 -12.60
N GLY A 31 30.38 27.39 -11.37
CA GLY A 31 30.15 26.55 -10.19
C GLY A 31 30.86 25.18 -10.27
N VAL A 32 31.98 25.10 -10.98
CA VAL A 32 32.74 23.85 -11.17
C VAL A 32 34.09 23.94 -10.46
N HIS A 33 34.59 22.83 -9.92
CA HIS A 33 35.94 22.81 -9.35
C HIS A 33 37.01 23.05 -10.43
N HIS A 34 38.00 23.90 -10.16
CA HIS A 34 39.06 24.29 -11.11
C HIS A 34 39.81 23.10 -11.73
N SER A 35 40.05 22.00 -10.98
CA SER A 35 40.66 20.78 -11.54
C SER A 35 39.77 20.10 -12.59
N THR A 36 38.45 20.18 -12.45
CA THR A 36 37.50 19.63 -13.44
C THR A 36 37.52 20.46 -14.72
N GLY A 37 37.56 21.79 -14.60
CA GLY A 37 37.71 22.68 -15.76
C GLY A 37 39.03 22.50 -16.47
N TRP A 38 40.14 22.39 -15.71
CA TRP A 38 41.45 22.05 -16.27
C TRP A 38 41.43 20.73 -17.06
N ARG A 39 40.82 19.69 -16.49
CA ARG A 39 40.73 18.37 -17.13
C ARG A 39 39.85 18.38 -18.38
N ILE A 40 38.85 19.25 -18.44
CA ILE A 40 38.03 19.49 -19.65
C ILE A 40 38.87 20.21 -20.71
N PHE A 41 39.60 21.26 -20.33
CA PHE A 41 40.45 22.03 -21.25
C PHE A 41 41.54 21.18 -21.89
N GLN A 42 42.31 20.44 -21.08
CA GLN A 42 43.38 19.57 -21.59
C GLN A 42 42.84 18.50 -22.55
N ARG A 43 41.64 17.97 -22.28
CA ARG A 43 41.00 16.98 -23.15
C ARG A 43 40.55 17.58 -24.46
N GLY A 44 39.90 18.74 -24.43
CA GLY A 44 39.47 19.43 -25.65
C GLY A 44 40.67 19.80 -26.53
N LYS A 45 41.79 20.22 -25.91
CA LYS A 45 43.05 20.50 -26.62
C LYS A 45 43.61 19.23 -27.30
N ALA A 46 43.75 18.14 -26.57
CA ALA A 46 44.26 16.88 -27.10
C ALA A 46 43.41 16.33 -28.26
N THR A 47 42.08 16.35 -28.11
CA THR A 47 41.15 15.85 -29.14
C THR A 47 41.09 16.75 -30.37
N LYS A 48 41.19 18.07 -30.19
CA LYS A 48 41.33 19.03 -31.29
C LYS A 48 42.61 18.80 -32.09
N THR A 49 43.73 18.51 -31.42
CA THR A 49 45.00 18.21 -32.09
C THR A 49 44.96 16.90 -32.88
N SER A 50 44.32 15.85 -32.35
CA SER A 50 44.28 14.54 -33.01
C SER A 50 43.17 14.39 -34.05
N GLY A 51 42.03 15.08 -33.93
CA GLY A 51 40.84 14.84 -34.74
C GLY A 51 40.13 16.10 -35.24
N GLY A 52 40.76 17.28 -35.15
CA GLY A 52 40.24 18.56 -35.64
C GLY A 52 39.12 19.18 -34.79
N ILE A 53 38.35 18.36 -34.05
CA ILE A 53 37.23 18.79 -33.22
C ILE A 53 37.52 18.50 -31.75
N ALA A 54 37.26 19.48 -30.88
CA ALA A 54 37.42 19.33 -29.44
C ALA A 54 36.25 18.53 -28.83
N ASP A 55 36.52 17.33 -28.32
CA ASP A 55 35.56 16.53 -27.56
C ASP A 55 35.68 16.81 -26.05
N VAL A 56 34.66 17.47 -25.52
CA VAL A 56 34.52 17.83 -24.10
C VAL A 56 33.34 17.12 -23.43
N THR A 57 32.80 16.08 -24.07
CA THR A 57 31.71 15.27 -23.54
C THR A 57 32.12 14.55 -22.26
N ALA A 58 31.12 14.24 -21.41
CA ALA A 58 31.35 13.44 -20.23
C ALA A 58 31.66 12.00 -20.63
N ARG A 59 32.69 11.40 -20.04
CA ARG A 59 33.08 9.99 -20.27
C ARG A 59 32.29 8.99 -19.41
N LEU A 60 31.12 9.39 -18.91
CA LEU A 60 30.24 8.46 -18.21
C LEU A 60 29.71 7.48 -19.27
N LYS A 61 30.30 6.29 -19.32
CA LYS A 61 29.93 5.24 -20.28
C LYS A 61 28.81 4.39 -19.69
N GLY A 62 27.70 4.26 -20.42
CA GLY A 62 26.63 3.30 -20.11
C GLY A 62 25.98 3.48 -18.73
N ASN A 63 25.60 2.35 -18.12
CA ASN A 63 24.94 2.29 -16.81
C ASN A 63 25.92 2.58 -15.67
N THR A 64 26.17 3.87 -15.42
CA THR A 64 27.03 4.36 -14.32
C THR A 64 26.32 4.44 -12.96
N GLY A 65 25.07 3.94 -12.89
CA GLY A 65 24.28 3.85 -11.66
C GLY A 65 24.35 2.49 -10.99
N ARG A 66 23.57 2.33 -9.91
CA ARG A 66 23.44 1.04 -9.21
C ARG A 66 22.97 -0.04 -10.21
N PRO A 67 23.64 -1.21 -10.29
CA PRO A 67 23.20 -2.28 -11.17
C PRO A 67 21.83 -2.79 -10.76
N THR A 68 21.01 -3.14 -11.75
CA THR A 68 19.73 -3.82 -11.54
C THR A 68 19.97 -5.19 -10.93
N LYS A 69 19.42 -5.43 -9.73
CA LYS A 69 19.59 -6.70 -9.00
C LYS A 69 18.84 -7.87 -9.61
N PHE A 70 17.74 -7.60 -10.31
CA PHE A 70 16.85 -8.61 -10.88
C PHE A 70 16.50 -8.20 -12.30
N ALA A 71 16.55 -9.14 -13.23
CA ALA A 71 16.01 -8.92 -14.57
C ALA A 71 14.46 -8.86 -14.50
N PRO A 72 13.79 -8.11 -15.41
CA PRO A 72 12.33 -8.09 -15.48
C PRO A 72 11.71 -9.49 -15.59
N GLU A 73 12.35 -10.39 -16.34
CA GLU A 73 11.92 -11.77 -16.56
C GLU A 73 12.01 -12.58 -15.26
N ASP A 74 13.05 -12.39 -14.45
CA ASP A 74 13.17 -13.05 -13.14
C ASP A 74 12.07 -12.60 -12.18
N ILE A 75 11.73 -11.31 -12.20
CA ILE A 75 10.66 -10.73 -11.36
C ILE A 75 9.32 -11.31 -11.79
N GLU A 76 9.07 -11.40 -13.09
CA GLU A 76 7.87 -12.00 -13.66
C GLU A 76 7.72 -13.45 -13.18
N GLN A 77 8.74 -14.29 -13.38
CA GLN A 77 8.72 -15.69 -12.97
C GLN A 77 8.47 -15.85 -11.47
N ARG A 78 9.15 -15.07 -10.63
CA ARG A 78 8.93 -15.06 -9.17
C ARG A 78 7.48 -14.76 -8.82
N ILE A 79 6.89 -13.74 -9.44
CA ILE A 79 5.50 -13.35 -9.16
C ILE A 79 4.54 -14.44 -9.66
N LYS A 80 4.72 -14.95 -10.89
CA LYS A 80 3.88 -15.99 -11.50
C LYS A 80 3.92 -17.32 -10.73
N ASN A 81 5.02 -17.62 -10.03
CA ASN A 81 5.15 -18.83 -9.21
C ASN A 81 4.47 -18.71 -7.84
N VAL A 82 4.16 -17.51 -7.35
CA VAL A 82 3.52 -17.34 -6.04
C VAL A 82 2.02 -17.66 -6.11
N PRO A 83 1.40 -18.42 -5.20
CA PRO A 83 -0.05 -18.61 -5.22
C PRO A 83 -0.85 -17.29 -5.10
N LEU A 84 -1.96 -17.15 -5.85
CA LEU A 84 -2.76 -15.90 -5.90
C LEU A 84 -3.14 -15.35 -4.51
N HIS A 85 -3.43 -16.21 -3.54
CA HIS A 85 -3.82 -15.78 -2.20
C HIS A 85 -2.73 -14.98 -1.46
N LYS A 86 -1.44 -15.20 -1.77
CA LYS A 86 -0.29 -14.43 -1.25
C LYS A 86 0.03 -13.18 -2.08
N ARG A 87 -0.65 -12.97 -3.22
CA ARG A 87 -0.48 -11.77 -4.08
C ARG A 87 -1.43 -10.63 -3.74
N GLN A 88 -2.07 -10.64 -2.55
CA GLN A 88 -3.12 -9.67 -2.23
C GLN A 88 -2.60 -8.29 -1.85
N THR A 89 -1.49 -8.23 -1.12
CA THR A 89 -0.88 -6.98 -0.65
C THR A 89 0.57 -6.93 -1.08
N TYR A 90 1.15 -5.72 -1.17
CA TYR A 90 2.57 -5.60 -1.49
C TYR A 90 3.45 -6.32 -0.47
N ARG A 91 3.09 -6.23 0.83
CA ARG A 91 3.83 -6.89 1.91
C ARG A 91 3.78 -8.42 1.80
N SER A 92 2.61 -8.98 1.55
CA SER A 92 2.44 -10.43 1.39
C SER A 92 3.17 -10.94 0.13
N LEU A 93 3.11 -10.20 -0.97
CA LEU A 93 3.80 -10.55 -2.20
C LEU A 93 5.33 -10.42 -2.05
N ALA A 94 5.80 -9.36 -1.39
CA ALA A 94 7.21 -9.15 -1.09
C ALA A 94 7.78 -10.31 -0.25
N ALA A 95 7.09 -10.67 0.82
CA ALA A 95 7.48 -11.81 1.66
C ALA A 95 7.52 -13.14 0.87
N ALA A 96 6.58 -13.35 -0.05
CA ALA A 96 6.53 -14.56 -0.86
C ALA A 96 7.55 -14.60 -2.02
N THR A 97 8.00 -13.46 -2.54
CA THR A 97 8.91 -13.37 -3.70
C THR A 97 10.36 -13.03 -3.33
N GLY A 98 10.60 -12.61 -2.09
CA GLY A 98 11.86 -12.03 -1.64
C GLY A 98 12.18 -10.67 -2.25
N LEU A 99 11.22 -10.05 -2.95
CA LEU A 99 11.37 -8.73 -3.57
C LEU A 99 11.01 -7.63 -2.59
N SER A 100 11.62 -6.46 -2.72
CA SER A 100 11.24 -5.32 -1.88
C SER A 100 9.85 -4.80 -2.27
N VAL A 101 9.12 -4.30 -1.27
CA VAL A 101 7.82 -3.64 -1.47
C VAL A 101 7.94 -2.48 -2.46
N TYR A 102 9.03 -1.71 -2.37
CA TYR A 102 9.31 -0.59 -3.28
C TYR A 102 9.42 -1.06 -4.74
N LEU A 103 10.16 -2.15 -5.00
CA LEU A 103 10.31 -2.69 -6.34
C LEU A 103 8.96 -3.09 -6.94
N LEU A 104 8.13 -3.81 -6.19
CA LEU A 104 6.79 -4.19 -6.61
C LEU A 104 5.91 -2.97 -6.92
N TRP A 105 6.00 -1.93 -6.09
CA TRP A 105 5.29 -0.66 -6.33
C TRP A 105 5.75 0.03 -7.62
N THR A 106 7.05 0.05 -7.89
CA THR A 106 7.61 0.61 -9.14
C THR A 106 7.08 -0.12 -10.37
N PHE A 107 6.99 -1.44 -10.33
CA PHE A 107 6.44 -2.25 -11.43
C PHE A 107 4.94 -2.00 -11.64
N VAL A 108 4.17 -1.81 -10.56
CA VAL A 108 2.77 -1.37 -10.66
C VAL A 108 2.67 0.03 -11.28
N LYS A 109 3.52 0.98 -10.84
CA LYS A 109 3.54 2.34 -11.39
C LYS A 109 3.89 2.34 -12.88
N ARG A 110 4.82 1.48 -13.30
CA ARG A 110 5.24 1.27 -14.70
C ARG A 110 4.25 0.43 -15.52
N LYS A 111 3.13 -0.03 -14.94
CA LYS A 111 2.08 -0.81 -15.61
C LYS A 111 2.47 -2.23 -16.05
N TRP A 112 3.59 -2.74 -15.56
CA TRP A 112 3.95 -4.15 -15.73
C TRP A 112 3.08 -5.07 -14.87
N MET A 113 2.58 -4.53 -13.75
CA MET A 113 1.64 -5.19 -12.86
C MET A 113 0.41 -4.32 -12.66
N THR A 114 -0.74 -4.96 -12.47
CA THR A 114 -1.99 -4.26 -12.19
C THR A 114 -2.73 -4.91 -11.03
N ARG A 115 -3.42 -4.08 -10.23
CA ARG A 115 -4.34 -4.58 -9.22
C ARG A 115 -5.69 -4.87 -9.85
N ARG A 116 -6.14 -6.11 -9.75
CA ARG A 116 -7.37 -6.56 -10.40
C ARG A 116 -8.27 -7.25 -9.37
N SER A 117 -9.58 -7.06 -9.52
CA SER A 117 -10.60 -7.53 -8.57
C SER A 117 -11.41 -8.68 -9.17
N SER A 118 -11.63 -9.75 -8.40
CA SER A 118 -12.63 -10.77 -8.73
C SER A 118 -13.95 -10.46 -8.02
N TRP A 119 -15.04 -10.27 -8.76
CA TRP A 119 -16.36 -9.90 -8.21
C TRP A 119 -17.39 -11.02 -8.33
N THR A 120 -18.33 -11.07 -7.39
CA THR A 120 -19.57 -11.85 -7.50
C THR A 120 -20.73 -10.86 -7.62
N ARG A 121 -21.47 -10.88 -8.74
CA ARG A 121 -22.59 -9.94 -8.99
C ARG A 121 -23.93 -10.58 -8.61
N PRO A 122 -24.71 -10.00 -7.68
CA PRO A 122 -26.09 -10.40 -7.45
C PRO A 122 -27.01 -9.80 -8.52
N CYS A 123 -27.96 -10.58 -9.03
CA CYS A 123 -28.97 -10.14 -9.99
C CYS A 123 -30.36 -10.21 -9.35
N LEU A 124 -31.08 -9.08 -9.29
CA LEU A 124 -32.46 -9.03 -8.78
C LEU A 124 -33.45 -9.40 -9.89
N LYS A 125 -34.36 -10.32 -9.60
CA LYS A 125 -35.48 -10.68 -10.48
C LYS A 125 -36.58 -9.60 -10.44
N PRO A 126 -37.40 -9.43 -11.50
CA PRO A 126 -38.51 -8.46 -11.52
C PRO A 126 -39.43 -8.54 -10.29
N LYS A 127 -39.86 -9.75 -9.92
CA LYS A 127 -40.67 -10.02 -8.71
C LYS A 127 -40.03 -9.50 -7.41
N GLN A 128 -38.69 -9.58 -7.30
CA GLN A 128 -37.98 -9.07 -6.13
C GLN A 128 -37.95 -7.53 -6.09
N LYS A 129 -38.05 -6.87 -7.24
CA LYS A 129 -38.16 -5.41 -7.31
C LYS A 129 -39.55 -4.94 -6.88
N GLU A 130 -40.59 -5.63 -7.31
CA GLU A 130 -42.00 -5.36 -6.91
C GLU A 130 -42.17 -5.53 -5.40
N ALA A 131 -41.73 -6.67 -4.84
CA ALA A 131 -41.81 -6.91 -3.40
C ALA A 131 -41.08 -5.83 -2.58
N ARG A 132 -39.94 -5.32 -3.07
CA ARG A 132 -39.22 -4.22 -2.41
C ARG A 132 -39.97 -2.90 -2.50
N ARG A 133 -40.65 -2.61 -3.61
CA ARG A 133 -41.51 -1.42 -3.75
C ARG A 133 -42.65 -1.48 -2.74
N ASP A 134 -43.36 -2.60 -2.67
CA ASP A 134 -44.54 -2.74 -1.83
C ASP A 134 -44.18 -2.66 -0.34
N PHE A 135 -43.04 -3.24 0.05
CA PHE A 135 -42.47 -3.06 1.39
C PHE A 135 -42.24 -1.58 1.73
N CYS A 136 -41.60 -0.81 0.84
CA CYS A 136 -41.38 0.62 1.08
C CYS A 136 -42.69 1.41 1.21
N LEU A 137 -43.74 1.03 0.47
CA LEU A 137 -45.03 1.71 0.51
C LEU A 137 -45.76 1.54 1.85
N GLN A 138 -45.49 0.47 2.60
CA GLN A 138 -46.09 0.23 3.93
C GLN A 138 -45.67 1.27 4.97
N PHE A 139 -44.50 1.89 4.80
CA PHE A 139 -43.96 2.88 5.72
C PHE A 139 -44.32 4.33 5.34
N ARG A 140 -45.21 4.50 4.38
CA ARG A 140 -45.64 5.81 3.92
C ARG A 140 -46.77 6.33 4.80
N THR A 141 -46.68 7.60 5.18
CA THR A 141 -47.69 8.29 5.99
C THR A 141 -48.98 8.47 5.16
N GLN A 142 -50.12 8.52 5.85
CA GLN A 142 -51.41 8.78 5.18
C GLN A 142 -51.46 10.20 4.59
N PRO A 143 -52.19 10.41 3.48
CA PRO A 143 -52.37 11.74 2.90
C PRO A 143 -52.95 12.74 3.91
N PRO A 144 -52.62 14.04 3.83
CA PRO A 144 -52.03 14.76 2.68
C PRO A 144 -50.49 14.75 2.60
N ASN A 145 -49.80 14.29 3.65
CA ASN A 145 -48.33 14.28 3.67
C ASN A 145 -47.83 12.90 3.22
N ASP A 146 -47.52 12.75 1.93
CA ASP A 146 -46.99 11.52 1.32
C ASP A 146 -45.50 11.29 1.66
N VAL A 147 -45.16 11.35 2.95
CA VAL A 147 -43.78 11.25 3.46
C VAL A 147 -43.57 9.89 4.12
N ILE A 148 -42.35 9.36 4.06
CA ILE A 148 -41.97 8.16 4.82
C ILE A 148 -42.05 8.49 6.31
N GLY A 149 -42.78 7.68 7.09
CA GLY A 149 -42.93 7.85 8.53
C GLY A 149 -41.59 7.82 9.27
N ASP A 150 -41.54 8.41 10.45
CA ASP A 150 -40.29 8.62 11.21
C ASP A 150 -39.71 7.34 11.83
N MET A 151 -40.46 6.23 11.80
CA MET A 151 -40.08 4.90 12.31
C MET A 151 -39.56 4.91 13.76
N GLN A 152 -40.02 5.86 14.59
CA GLN A 152 -39.50 6.03 15.96
C GLN A 152 -39.87 4.88 16.92
N ASP A 153 -40.80 4.04 16.53
CA ASP A 153 -41.29 2.84 17.22
C ASP A 153 -40.81 1.53 16.59
N VAL A 154 -39.90 1.60 15.61
CA VAL A 154 -39.37 0.43 14.92
C VAL A 154 -38.01 0.05 15.50
N VAL A 155 -37.87 -1.23 15.85
CA VAL A 155 -36.57 -1.85 16.11
C VAL A 155 -36.09 -2.48 14.81
N HIS A 156 -34.94 -2.02 14.31
CA HIS A 156 -34.32 -2.61 13.14
C HIS A 156 -33.50 -3.83 13.56
N LEU A 157 -34.01 -5.02 13.25
CA LEU A 157 -33.25 -6.27 13.34
C LEU A 157 -32.54 -6.49 11.99
N ASP A 158 -31.23 -6.57 12.02
CA ASP A 158 -30.43 -6.97 10.85
C ASP A 158 -29.66 -8.25 11.16
N GLU A 159 -29.80 -9.23 10.27
CA GLU A 159 -28.98 -10.43 10.26
C GLU A 159 -27.83 -10.24 9.28
N LYS A 160 -26.63 -10.09 9.83
CA LYS A 160 -25.43 -9.92 9.03
C LYS A 160 -24.61 -11.19 9.00
N TRP A 161 -24.49 -11.76 7.81
CA TRP A 161 -23.63 -12.92 7.56
C TRP A 161 -22.22 -12.48 7.20
N PHE A 162 -21.24 -12.83 8.03
CA PHE A 162 -19.82 -12.66 7.73
C PHE A 162 -19.28 -13.94 7.12
N TYR A 163 -18.83 -13.83 5.88
CA TYR A 163 -18.24 -14.96 5.16
C TYR A 163 -16.82 -15.22 5.67
N MET A 164 -16.51 -16.47 5.99
CA MET A 164 -15.15 -16.91 6.34
C MET A 164 -14.16 -16.59 5.21
N THR A 165 -14.64 -16.54 3.97
CA THR A 165 -13.84 -16.12 2.82
C THR A 165 -14.31 -14.80 2.22
N LYS A 166 -13.35 -13.91 1.92
CA LYS A 166 -13.64 -12.64 1.23
C LYS A 166 -14.28 -12.90 -0.14
N LEU A 167 -15.50 -12.40 -0.34
CA LEU A 167 -16.22 -12.43 -1.63
C LEU A 167 -15.42 -11.71 -2.73
N ARG A 168 -14.93 -10.51 -2.41
CA ARG A 168 -14.04 -9.73 -3.27
C ARG A 168 -12.60 -9.92 -2.82
N ARG A 169 -11.77 -10.49 -3.69
CA ARG A 169 -10.32 -10.50 -3.53
C ARG A 169 -9.68 -9.60 -4.59
N ARG A 170 -8.66 -8.87 -4.19
CA ARG A 170 -7.83 -8.05 -5.09
C ARG A 170 -6.46 -8.68 -5.13
N PHE A 171 -5.96 -8.94 -6.32
CA PHE A 171 -4.65 -9.55 -6.54
C PHE A 171 -3.77 -8.57 -7.30
N LEU A 172 -2.47 -8.60 -6.98
CA LEU A 172 -1.40 -8.05 -7.79
C LEU A 172 -1.02 -9.11 -8.81
N VAL A 173 -1.22 -8.79 -10.08
CA VAL A 173 -1.16 -9.73 -11.20
C VAL A 173 -0.28 -9.11 -12.28
N TRP A 174 0.49 -9.94 -12.98
CA TRP A 174 1.27 -9.46 -14.13
C TRP A 174 0.35 -9.02 -15.27
N HIS A 175 0.84 -8.22 -16.20
CA HIS A 175 -0.01 -7.60 -17.23
C HIS A 175 -0.68 -8.61 -18.18
N ASP A 176 -0.07 -9.77 -18.38
CA ASP A 176 -0.55 -10.82 -19.29
C ASP A 176 -1.39 -11.91 -18.59
N GLU A 177 -1.31 -12.00 -17.26
CA GLU A 177 -2.03 -13.00 -16.48
C GLU A 177 -3.54 -12.68 -16.44
N LYS A 178 -4.33 -13.61 -16.99
CA LYS A 178 -5.78 -13.58 -16.82
C LYS A 178 -6.12 -14.03 -15.41
N ILE A 179 -6.86 -13.21 -14.68
CA ILE A 179 -7.46 -13.69 -13.42
C ILE A 179 -8.54 -14.68 -13.75
N ILE A 180 -8.36 -15.89 -13.24
CA ILE A 180 -9.40 -16.91 -13.28
C ILE A 180 -10.57 -16.41 -12.44
N PRO A 181 -11.76 -16.20 -13.04
CA PRO A 181 -12.95 -15.89 -12.27
C PRO A 181 -13.22 -17.04 -11.29
N ARG A 182 -13.46 -16.68 -10.03
CA ARG A 182 -13.90 -17.68 -9.05
C ARG A 182 -15.38 -17.92 -9.25
N HIS A 183 -15.69 -19.05 -9.85
CA HIS A 183 -17.05 -19.54 -9.96
C HIS A 183 -17.49 -20.10 -8.61
N LEU A 184 -18.63 -19.64 -8.15
CA LEU A 184 -19.31 -20.16 -6.99
C LEU A 184 -20.78 -20.24 -7.37
N GLN A 185 -21.40 -21.40 -7.19
CA GLN A 185 -22.81 -21.59 -7.55
C GLN A 185 -23.73 -20.66 -6.75
N SER A 186 -23.44 -20.47 -5.45
CA SER A 186 -24.14 -19.50 -4.60
C SER A 186 -23.26 -19.08 -3.43
N LYS A 187 -23.38 -17.81 -3.01
CA LYS A 187 -22.75 -17.32 -1.77
C LYS A 187 -23.21 -18.09 -0.53
N SER A 188 -24.38 -18.73 -0.58
CA SER A 188 -24.92 -19.53 0.52
C SER A 188 -24.03 -20.71 0.93
N HIS A 189 -23.22 -21.24 0.00
CA HIS A 189 -22.32 -22.37 0.26
C HIS A 189 -20.98 -21.97 0.90
N ILE A 190 -20.71 -20.68 1.07
CA ILE A 190 -19.52 -20.24 1.82
C ILE A 190 -19.85 -20.32 3.31
N THR A 191 -18.97 -20.96 4.09
CA THR A 191 -19.04 -20.94 5.56
C THR A 191 -19.17 -19.51 6.05
N LYS A 192 -20.20 -19.26 6.83
CA LYS A 192 -20.61 -17.93 7.25
C LYS A 192 -21.01 -17.97 8.72
N VAL A 193 -20.62 -16.92 9.44
CA VAL A 193 -21.01 -16.68 10.82
C VAL A 193 -22.10 -15.62 10.80
N MET A 194 -23.22 -15.89 11.47
CA MET A 194 -24.32 -14.95 11.58
C MET A 194 -24.11 -14.06 12.80
N PHE A 195 -24.30 -12.76 12.62
CA PHE A 195 -24.43 -11.82 13.71
C PHE A 195 -25.82 -11.20 13.60
N LEU A 196 -26.59 -11.31 14.68
CA LEU A 196 -27.86 -10.62 14.80
C LEU A 196 -27.60 -9.31 15.53
N VAL A 197 -28.04 -8.20 14.95
CA VAL A 197 -27.93 -6.88 15.56
C VAL A 197 -29.32 -6.24 15.60
N ALA A 198 -29.71 -5.79 16.79
CA ALA A 198 -30.89 -4.97 16.98
C ALA A 198 -30.44 -3.51 17.14
N VAL A 199 -30.92 -2.63 16.28
CA VAL A 199 -30.72 -1.19 16.40
C VAL A 199 -32.07 -0.55 16.65
N ALA A 200 -32.21 0.07 17.82
CA ALA A 200 -33.37 0.86 18.19
C ALA A 200 -32.91 2.26 18.56
N ARG A 201 -33.82 3.24 18.43
CA ARG A 201 -33.56 4.56 18.99
C ARG A 201 -33.52 4.44 20.53
N PRO A 202 -32.50 5.00 21.20
CA PRO A 202 -32.49 5.09 22.65
C PRO A 202 -33.73 5.85 23.14
N ARG A 203 -34.48 5.26 24.04
CA ARG A 203 -35.62 5.89 24.72
C ARG A 203 -35.22 6.13 26.17
N GLN A 204 -35.49 7.32 26.70
CA GLN A 204 -35.42 7.54 28.13
C GLN A 204 -36.56 6.76 28.78
N GLY A 205 -36.20 5.63 29.42
CA GLY A 205 -37.09 4.93 30.34
C GLY A 205 -37.22 5.69 31.66
N LYS A 206 -38.23 5.34 32.45
CA LYS A 206 -38.16 5.61 33.89
C LYS A 206 -37.19 4.57 34.46
N GLU A 207 -36.20 4.98 35.25
CA GLU A 207 -35.28 4.05 35.90
C GLU A 207 -36.07 3.02 36.70
N THR A 208 -35.92 1.76 36.33
CA THR A 208 -36.49 0.63 37.05
C THR A 208 -35.38 0.00 37.88
N GLN A 209 -35.68 -0.56 39.06
CA GLN A 209 -34.67 -1.27 39.88
C GLN A 209 -33.96 -2.40 39.11
N GLU A 210 -34.64 -2.99 38.12
CA GLU A 210 -34.05 -3.99 37.23
C GLU A 210 -32.94 -3.42 36.33
N ASP A 211 -33.05 -2.16 35.90
CA ASP A 211 -32.04 -1.49 35.07
C ASP A 211 -30.75 -1.23 35.88
N GLU A 212 -30.90 -0.86 37.16
CA GLU A 212 -29.79 -0.64 38.10
C GLU A 212 -29.03 -1.95 38.38
N LEU A 213 -29.74 -3.06 38.58
CA LEU A 213 -29.15 -4.38 38.72
C LEU A 213 -28.40 -4.86 37.47
N VAL A 214 -28.92 -4.55 36.27
CA VAL A 214 -28.25 -4.87 35.00
C VAL A 214 -26.99 -4.03 34.82
N LEU A 215 -27.02 -2.76 35.17
CA LEU A 215 -25.86 -1.86 35.18
C LEU A 215 -24.77 -2.35 36.15
N ASP A 216 -25.13 -2.72 37.37
CA ASP A 216 -24.19 -3.28 38.36
C ASP A 216 -23.57 -4.60 37.88
N MET A 217 -24.37 -5.49 37.27
CA MET A 217 -23.86 -6.73 36.69
C MET A 217 -22.92 -6.48 35.50
N MET A 218 -23.21 -5.47 34.66
CA MET A 218 -22.32 -5.09 33.56
C MET A 218 -21.00 -4.49 34.08
N ASN A 219 -21.05 -3.66 35.12
CA ASN A 219 -19.87 -3.07 35.74
C ASN A 219 -18.99 -4.14 36.40
N LEU A 220 -19.60 -5.08 37.14
CA LEU A 220 -18.89 -6.24 37.70
C LEU A 220 -18.18 -7.08 36.62
N ARG A 221 -18.82 -7.25 35.46
CA ARG A 221 -18.22 -7.99 34.35
C ARG A 221 -17.04 -7.25 33.71
N LEU A 222 -17.11 -5.92 33.62
CA LEU A 222 -16.00 -5.10 33.15
C LEU A 222 -14.82 -5.16 34.12
N GLU A 223 -15.08 -5.08 35.43
CA GLU A 223 -14.05 -5.26 36.46
C GLU A 223 -13.41 -6.65 36.40
N GLU A 224 -14.18 -7.71 36.19
CA GLU A 224 -13.64 -9.06 35.99
C GLU A 224 -12.78 -9.17 34.73
N GLU A 225 -13.19 -8.57 33.61
CA GLU A 225 -12.41 -8.54 32.36
C GLU A 225 -11.09 -7.78 32.53
N GLU A 226 -11.09 -6.63 33.19
CA GLU A 226 -9.86 -5.89 33.52
C GLU A 226 -8.90 -6.72 34.39
N ARG A 227 -9.43 -7.42 35.40
CA ARG A 227 -8.62 -8.31 36.26
C ARG A 227 -8.05 -9.49 35.47
N LEU A 228 -8.78 -10.02 34.49
CA LEU A 228 -8.29 -11.10 33.63
C LEU A 228 -7.19 -10.62 32.67
N GLU A 229 -7.27 -9.39 32.16
CA GLU A 229 -6.21 -8.78 31.37
C GLU A 229 -4.93 -8.57 32.20
N GLU A 230 -5.05 -8.07 33.43
CA GLU A 230 -3.92 -7.94 34.36
C GLU A 230 -3.24 -9.29 34.65
N VAL A 231 -4.02 -10.34 34.90
CA VAL A 231 -3.49 -11.69 35.12
C VAL A 231 -2.81 -12.24 33.87
N ALA A 232 -3.36 -12.00 32.68
CA ALA A 232 -2.74 -12.43 31.42
C ALA A 232 -1.38 -11.73 31.19
N VAL A 233 -1.28 -10.43 31.52
CA VAL A 233 -0.01 -9.68 31.48
C VAL A 233 1.00 -10.25 32.47
N LEU A 234 0.59 -10.52 33.71
CA LEU A 234 1.46 -11.13 34.73
C LEU A 234 1.98 -12.51 34.32
N LEU A 235 1.11 -13.37 33.77
CA LEU A 235 1.50 -14.68 33.26
C LEU A 235 2.48 -14.58 32.09
N SER A 236 2.27 -13.62 31.18
CA SER A 236 3.20 -13.39 30.07
C SER A 236 4.59 -12.95 30.54
N ASN A 237 4.67 -12.15 31.60
CA ASN A 237 5.94 -11.72 32.20
C ASN A 237 6.64 -12.87 32.94
N LEU A 238 5.88 -13.75 33.60
CA LEU A 238 6.42 -14.95 34.25
C LEU A 238 6.99 -15.94 33.23
N THR A 239 6.33 -16.13 32.08
CA THR A 239 6.86 -16.99 31.01
C THR A 239 8.16 -16.45 30.40
N VAL A 240 8.31 -15.12 30.31
CA VAL A 240 9.56 -14.50 29.85
C VAL A 240 10.70 -14.70 30.86
N ILE A 241 10.40 -14.71 32.15
CA ILE A 241 11.40 -14.95 33.21
C ILE A 241 11.82 -16.43 33.26
N SER A 242 10.89 -17.38 33.05
CA SER A 242 11.24 -18.81 32.99
C SER A 242 12.13 -19.14 31.78
N ASP A 243 11.87 -18.50 30.63
CA ASP A 243 12.68 -18.70 29.42
C ASP A 243 14.10 -18.13 29.61
N LEU A 244 14.25 -16.98 30.27
CA LEU A 244 15.56 -16.41 30.63
C LEU A 244 16.34 -17.24 31.66
N SER A 245 15.65 -17.88 32.62
CA SER A 245 16.31 -18.77 33.59
C SER A 245 16.79 -20.10 33.01
N SER A 246 16.27 -20.48 31.83
CA SER A 246 16.64 -21.73 31.15
C SER A 246 17.83 -21.58 30.18
N GLU A 247 18.21 -20.35 29.81
CA GLU A 247 19.38 -20.09 28.97
C GLU A 247 20.70 -20.02 29.77
N ASP A 248 20.64 -19.84 31.10
CA ASP A 248 21.84 -19.76 31.97
C ASP A 248 22.33 -21.12 32.51
N GLU A 249 21.65 -22.24 32.21
CA GLU A 249 22.09 -23.61 32.59
C GLU A 249 22.89 -24.35 31.48
N PHE A 250 23.18 -23.71 30.35
CA PHE A 250 24.08 -24.24 29.32
C PHE A 250 25.21 -23.24 28.99
N ASN A 251 26.14 -23.06 29.93
CA ASN A 251 27.51 -22.63 29.66
C ASN A 251 28.48 -23.27 30.65
#